data_AF-A0A849UU80-F1
#
_entry.id   AF-A0A849UU80-F1
#
_cell.length_a   1.000
_cell.length_b   1.000
_cell.length_c   1.000
_cell.angle_alpha   90.00
_cell.angle_beta   90.00
_cell.angle_gamma   90.00
#
_symmetry.space_group_name_H-M   'P 1'
#
loop_
_entity.id
_entity.type
_entity.pdbx_description
1 polymer ?
#
loop_
_entity_poly.entity_id
_entity_poly.type
_entity_poly.pdbx_seq_one_letter_code
_entity_poly.pdbx_strand_id
1 'polypeptide(L)'
;MIINNEIQIPTERGLASICLKNIIQIEAISNYSKLYMSSTISYKNGVVLKSNILVVAKVLKWFDKKLTPNGFIRIHRNRLVNINFVTNKTANQVQLLNTDWFNISRRKRNCFN
;
A
#
# COMPACT_ATOMS: atom_id res chain seq x y z
N MET A 1 -9.58 2.19 11.21
CA MET A 1 -9.48 3.63 11.58
C MET A 1 -8.03 4.05 11.41
N ILE A 2 -7.74 5.32 11.12
CA ILE A 2 -6.36 5.82 11.14
C ILE A 2 -6.18 6.59 12.45
N ILE A 3 -5.20 6.21 13.26
CA ILE A 3 -4.82 6.88 14.51
C ILE A 3 -3.30 7.00 14.48
N ASN A 4 -2.75 8.19 14.79
CA ASN A 4 -1.29 8.40 14.91
C ASN A 4 -0.47 7.89 13.71
N ASN A 5 -0.96 8.11 12.48
CA ASN A 5 -0.29 7.66 11.25
C ASN A 5 -0.19 6.12 11.11
N GLU A 6 -1.07 5.38 11.79
CA GLU A 6 -1.24 3.94 11.64
C GLU A 6 -2.62 3.60 11.12
N ILE A 7 -2.72 2.59 10.26
CA ILE A 7 -3.98 2.00 9.85
C ILE A 7 -4.27 0.73 10.67
N GLN A 8 -5.43 0.71 11.30
CA GLN A 8 -5.93 -0.48 11.99
C GLN A 8 -6.77 -1.35 11.04
N ILE A 9 -6.34 -2.60 10.87
CA ILE A 9 -6.94 -3.58 9.97
C ILE A 9 -7.38 -4.82 10.76
N PRO A 10 -8.66 -5.22 10.69
CA PRO A 10 -9.10 -6.49 11.24
C PRO A 10 -8.44 -7.67 10.51
N THR A 11 -7.90 -8.61 11.27
CA THR A 11 -7.33 -9.87 10.80
C THR A 11 -7.94 -11.03 11.57
N GLU A 12 -7.72 -12.26 11.11
CA GLU A 12 -8.20 -13.48 11.81
C GLU A 12 -7.69 -13.61 13.25
N ARG A 13 -6.59 -12.94 13.60
CA ARG A 13 -5.98 -12.99 14.93
C ARG A 13 -6.27 -11.74 15.77
N GLY A 14 -7.17 -10.86 15.32
CA GLY A 14 -7.45 -9.57 15.96
C GLY A 14 -7.03 -8.37 15.12
N LEU A 15 -6.75 -7.24 15.76
CA LEU A 15 -6.53 -5.95 15.10
C LEU A 15 -5.05 -5.69 14.85
N ALA A 16 -4.64 -5.61 13.59
CA ALA A 16 -3.28 -5.21 13.23
C ALA A 16 -3.18 -3.68 13.08
N SER A 17 -2.26 -3.05 13.81
CA SER A 17 -1.84 -1.66 13.59
C SER A 17 -0.63 -1.62 12.66
N ILE A 18 -0.73 -0.86 11.57
CA ILE A 18 0.35 -0.76 10.58
C ILE A 18 0.68 0.70 10.35
N CYS A 19 1.94 1.08 10.60
CA CYS A 19 2.40 2.44 10.33
C CYS A 19 2.42 2.72 8.82
N LEU A 20 1.76 3.82 8.41
CA LEU A 20 1.61 4.18 7.00
C LEU A 20 2.95 4.42 6.31
N LYS A 21 3.93 4.97 7.04
CA LYS A 21 5.29 5.22 6.54
C LYS A 21 6.04 3.94 6.15
N ASN A 22 5.59 2.78 6.66
CA ASN A 22 6.21 1.51 6.35
C ASN A 22 5.58 0.84 5.12
N ILE A 23 4.42 1.31 4.63
CA ILE A 23 3.74 0.69 3.48
C ILE A 23 4.29 1.30 2.20
N ILE A 24 4.92 0.46 1.37
CA ILE A 24 5.47 0.83 0.05
C ILE A 24 4.34 0.88 -0.98
N GLN A 25 3.57 -0.20 -1.08
CA GLN A 25 2.47 -0.34 -2.03
C GLN A 25 1.45 -1.36 -1.54
N ILE A 26 0.27 -1.32 -2.16
CA ILE A 26 -0.80 -2.28 -1.95
C ILE A 26 -1.24 -2.83 -3.30
N GLU A 27 -1.26 -4.15 -3.43
CA GLU A 27 -1.71 -4.88 -4.60
C GLU A 27 -3.06 -5.57 -4.32
N ALA A 28 -4.02 -5.43 -5.23
CA ALA A 28 -5.28 -6.16 -5.17
C ALA A 28 -5.10 -7.59 -5.70
N ILE A 29 -5.61 -8.58 -4.95
CA ILE A 29 -5.66 -9.98 -5.36
C ILE A 29 -7.06 -10.50 -5.07
N SER A 30 -7.91 -10.50 -6.10
CA SER A 30 -9.32 -10.85 -5.97
C SER A 30 -10.01 -10.02 -4.87
N ASN A 31 -10.57 -10.65 -3.84
CA ASN A 31 -11.22 -9.99 -2.69
C ASN A 31 -10.25 -9.64 -1.54
N TYR A 32 -8.96 -9.82 -1.74
CA TYR A 32 -7.90 -9.56 -0.77
C TYR A 32 -6.98 -8.45 -1.26
N SER A 33 -6.16 -7.93 -0.35
CA SER A 33 -5.05 -7.04 -0.70
C SER A 33 -3.76 -7.53 -0.05
N LYS A 34 -2.65 -7.41 -0.79
CA LYS A 34 -1.28 -7.57 -0.30
C LYS A 34 -0.68 -6.20 0.00
N LEU A 35 -0.27 -5.99 1.24
CA LEU A 35 0.46 -4.79 1.67
C LEU A 35 1.95 -5.13 1.68
N TYR A 36 2.73 -4.40 0.90
CA TYR A 36 4.18 -4.52 0.83
C TYR A 36 4.82 -3.47 1.74
N MET A 37 5.71 -3.90 2.63
CA MET A 37 6.27 -3.05 3.68
C MET A 37 7.80 -2.89 3.54
N SER A 38 8.36 -1.77 3.97
CA SER A 38 9.78 -1.43 3.83
C SER A 38 10.67 -2.02 4.92
N SER A 39 10.10 -2.34 6.09
CA SER A 39 10.85 -2.96 7.18
C SER A 39 10.48 -4.43 7.33
N THR A 40 11.49 -5.27 7.54
CA THR A 40 11.38 -6.69 7.95
C THR A 40 10.64 -6.85 9.26
N ILE A 41 10.53 -5.78 10.06
CA ILE A 41 9.81 -5.79 11.33
C ILE A 41 8.46 -5.12 11.12
N SER A 42 7.48 -5.94 10.76
CA SER A 42 6.08 -5.56 10.80
C SER A 42 5.42 -6.29 11.96
N TYR A 43 4.81 -5.53 12.88
CA TYR A 43 4.18 -6.10 14.06
C TYR A 43 2.73 -6.48 13.77
N LYS A 44 2.40 -7.76 13.97
CA LYS A 44 1.02 -8.25 14.03
C LYS A 44 0.74 -8.64 15.48
N ASN A 45 -0.05 -7.85 16.20
CA ASN A 45 -0.34 -8.08 17.63
C ASN A 45 0.93 -8.26 18.51
N GLY A 46 1.97 -7.46 18.28
CA GLY A 46 3.26 -7.60 18.99
C GLY A 46 4.18 -8.72 18.48
N VAL A 47 3.77 -9.48 17.46
CA VAL A 47 4.58 -10.53 16.83
C VAL A 47 5.26 -10.00 15.57
N VAL A 48 6.58 -10.19 15.47
CA VAL A 48 7.38 -9.84 14.28
C VAL A 48 7.03 -10.78 13.13
N LEU A 49 6.57 -10.22 12.01
CA LEU A 49 6.38 -10.97 10.76
C LEU A 49 7.74 -11.23 10.10
N LYS A 50 8.04 -12.49 9.74
CA LYS A 50 9.24 -12.84 8.95
C LYS A 50 9.18 -12.37 7.49
N SER A 51 8.00 -11.97 7.01
CA SER A 51 7.79 -11.48 5.64
C SER A 51 7.29 -10.05 5.64
N ASN A 52 7.75 -9.27 4.67
CA ASN A 52 7.37 -7.86 4.49
C ASN A 52 6.01 -7.71 3.78
N ILE A 53 5.22 -8.79 3.71
CA ILE A 53 3.95 -8.84 2.99
C ILE A 53 2.86 -9.29 3.95
N LEU A 54 1.84 -8.45 4.10
CA LEU A 54 0.63 -8.78 4.83
C LEU A 54 -0.54 -8.95 3.85
N VAL A 55 -1.21 -10.11 3.91
CA VAL A 55 -2.46 -10.35 3.18
C VAL A 55 -3.64 -10.07 4.11
N VAL A 56 -4.62 -9.29 3.63
CA VAL A 56 -5.80 -8.91 4.42
C VAL A 56 -7.07 -9.04 3.60
N ALA A 57 -8.17 -9.42 4.28
CA ALA A 57 -9.52 -9.53 3.72
C ALA A 57 -10.19 -8.15 3.56
N LYS A 58 -9.49 -7.22 2.91
CA LYS A 58 -10.00 -5.91 2.52
C LYS A 58 -9.64 -5.66 1.07
N VAL A 59 -10.60 -5.16 0.31
CA VAL A 59 -10.42 -4.82 -1.10
C VAL A 59 -9.63 -3.52 -1.25
N LEU A 60 -8.88 -3.39 -2.36
CA LEU A 60 -8.05 -2.21 -2.63
C LEU A 60 -8.82 -0.89 -2.56
N LYS A 61 -10.10 -0.87 -2.98
CA LYS A 61 -10.97 0.33 -2.91
C LYS A 61 -11.14 0.85 -1.48
N TRP A 62 -11.09 -0.02 -0.47
CA TRP A 62 -11.14 0.39 0.93
C TRP A 62 -9.87 1.14 1.34
N PHE A 63 -8.71 0.64 0.90
CA PHE A 63 -7.42 1.31 1.12
C PHE A 63 -7.32 2.63 0.38
N ASP A 64 -7.67 2.66 -0.90
CA ASP A 64 -7.71 3.86 -1.76
C ASP A 64 -8.42 5.02 -1.02
N LYS A 65 -9.67 4.79 -0.59
CA LYS A 65 -10.46 5.79 0.16
C LYS A 65 -9.83 6.27 1.47
N LYS A 66 -9.08 5.41 2.17
CA LYS A 66 -8.51 5.73 3.50
C LYS A 66 -7.12 6.32 3.43
N LEU A 67 -6.33 5.91 2.45
CA LEU A 67 -4.91 6.21 2.37
C LEU A 67 -4.60 7.33 1.40
N THR A 68 -5.47 7.66 0.45
CA THR A 68 -5.23 8.79 -0.46
C THR A 68 -4.94 10.12 0.22
N PRO A 69 -5.63 10.50 1.32
CA PRO A 69 -5.28 11.70 2.08
C PRO A 69 -3.88 11.68 2.72
N ASN A 70 -3.24 10.51 2.77
CA ASN A 70 -1.95 10.28 3.45
C ASN A 70 -0.82 9.95 2.45
N GLY A 71 -0.89 10.47 1.22
CA GLY A 71 0.19 10.32 0.23
C GLY A 71 0.16 9.01 -0.56
N PHE A 72 -0.97 8.31 -0.59
CA PHE A 72 -1.14 7.11 -1.42
C PHE A 72 -1.91 7.43 -2.71
N ILE A 73 -1.41 6.95 -3.84
CA ILE A 73 -2.03 7.24 -5.14
C ILE A 73 -2.30 5.95 -5.89
N ARG A 74 -3.52 5.85 -6.43
CA ARG A 74 -3.94 4.67 -7.19
C ARG A 74 -3.56 4.80 -8.66
N ILE A 75 -2.49 4.11 -9.04
CA ILE A 75 -1.96 4.12 -10.42
C ILE A 75 -2.65 3.14 -11.35
N HIS A 76 -3.17 2.03 -10.82
CA HIS A 76 -3.74 0.95 -11.62
C HIS A 76 -4.95 0.31 -10.91
N ARG A 77 -5.74 -0.49 -11.65
CA ARG A 77 -6.94 -1.12 -11.09
C ARG A 77 -6.63 -2.01 -9.87
N ASN A 78 -5.44 -2.62 -9.86
CA ASN A 78 -4.96 -3.50 -8.80
C ASN A 78 -3.81 -2.90 -7.98
N ARG A 79 -3.49 -1.60 -8.11
CA ARG A 79 -2.31 -1.06 -7.42
C ARG A 79 -2.50 0.36 -6.87
N LEU A 80 -2.15 0.50 -5.60
CA LEU A 80 -2.06 1.74 -4.84
C LEU A 80 -0.62 1.88 -4.34
N VAL A 81 0.03 3.00 -4.60
CA VAL A 81 1.45 3.22 -4.24
C VAL A 81 1.58 4.37 -3.26
N ASN A 82 2.55 4.29 -2.35
CA ASN A 82 2.92 5.40 -1.48
C ASN A 82 3.94 6.29 -2.21
N ILE A 83 3.64 7.58 -2.35
CA ILE A 83 4.48 8.53 -3.09
C ILE A 83 5.87 8.69 -2.47
N ASN A 84 6.00 8.50 -1.16
CA ASN A 84 7.27 8.61 -0.45
C ASN A 84 8.29 7.52 -0.85
N PHE A 85 7.83 6.45 -1.50
CA PHE A 85 8.67 5.36 -1.99
C PHE A 85 8.93 5.42 -3.50
N VAL A 86 8.41 6.43 -4.20
CA VAL A 86 8.63 6.63 -5.62
C VAL A 86 10.03 7.19 -5.84
N THR A 87 10.86 6.49 -6.61
CA THR A 87 12.22 6.95 -6.95
C THR A 87 12.27 7.64 -8.31
N ASN A 88 11.56 7.09 -9.29
CA ASN A 88 11.50 7.64 -10.65
C ASN A 88 10.06 7.67 -11.15
N LYS A 89 9.74 8.67 -11.98
CA LYS A 89 8.44 8.78 -12.66
C LYS A 89 8.60 9.22 -14.10
N THR A 90 7.75 8.69 -14.96
CA THR A 90 7.52 9.18 -16.32
C THR A 90 6.03 9.49 -16.48
N ALA A 91 5.61 10.01 -17.64
CA ALA A 91 4.19 10.28 -17.92
C ALA A 91 3.29 9.02 -17.83
N ASN A 92 3.88 7.82 -17.98
CA ASN A 92 3.13 6.57 -18.10
C ASN A 92 3.53 5.52 -17.05
N GLN A 93 4.62 5.71 -16.33
CA GLN A 93 5.17 4.70 -15.44
C GLN A 93 5.72 5.33 -14.16
N VAL A 94 5.73 4.54 -13.10
CA VAL A 94 6.33 4.90 -11.83
C VAL A 94 7.23 3.76 -11.35
N GLN A 95 8.36 4.08 -10.77
CA GLN A 95 9.27 3.13 -10.16
C GLN A 95 9.29 3.35 -8.65
N LEU A 96 9.16 2.27 -7.88
CA LEU A 96 9.37 2.31 -6.42
C LEU A 96 10.79 1.85 -6.09
N LEU A 97 11.31 2.23 -4.93
CA LEU A 97 12.66 1.92 -4.48
C LEU A 97 13.05 0.45 -4.74
N ASN A 98 14.07 0.25 -5.59
CA ASN A 98 14.63 -1.06 -5.94
C ASN A 98 13.61 -2.07 -6.52
N THR A 99 12.56 -1.58 -7.17
CA THR A 99 11.55 -2.41 -7.86
C THR A 99 11.47 -2.09 -9.35
N ASP A 100 10.75 -2.96 -10.06
CA ASP A 100 10.41 -2.77 -11.47
C ASP A 100 9.52 -1.54 -11.72
N TRP A 101 9.48 -1.11 -12.98
CA TRP A 101 8.57 -0.07 -13.43
C TRP A 101 7.12 -0.54 -13.45
N PHE A 102 6.23 0.32 -12.97
CA PHE A 102 4.80 0.07 -12.90
C PHE A 102 4.03 1.02 -13.80
N ASN A 103 3.24 0.44 -14.70
CA ASN A 103 2.39 1.21 -15.61
C ASN A 103 1.27 1.94 -14.86
N ILE A 104 1.12 3.22 -15.15
CA ILE A 104 -0.02 4.05 -14.77
C ILE A 104 -1.12 3.84 -15.81
N SER A 105 -2.30 3.43 -15.35
CA SER A 105 -3.44 3.24 -16.25
C SER A 105 -3.81 4.56 -16.93
N ARG A 106 -4.24 4.51 -18.20
CA ARG A 106 -4.59 5.70 -18.99
C ARG A 106 -5.52 6.67 -18.26
N ARG A 107 -6.53 6.11 -17.56
CA ARG A 107 -7.52 6.85 -16.75
C ARG A 107 -6.95 7.56 -15.51
N LYS A 108 -5.74 7.19 -15.08
CA LYS A 108 -5.10 7.68 -13.85
C LYS A 108 -3.88 8.56 -14.07
N ARG A 109 -3.49 8.82 -15.33
CA ARG A 109 -2.35 9.68 -15.66
C ARG A 109 -2.50 11.10 -15.09
N ASN A 110 -3.71 11.67 -15.16
CA ASN A 110 -3.98 13.01 -14.64
C ASN A 110 -3.97 13.10 -13.11
N CYS A 111 -4.05 11.97 -12.40
CA CYS A 111 -4.01 11.94 -10.93
C CYS A 111 -2.58 11.97 -10.37
N PHE A 112 -1.56 11.93 -11.24
CA PHE A 112 -0.14 11.81 -10.87
C PHE A 112 0.72 12.98 -11.39
N ASN A 113 0.09 14.08 -11.81
CA ASN A 113 0.76 15.32 -12.23
C ASN A 113 1.14 16.17 -11.03
#